data_AF-V7HUX1-F1
#
_entry.id   AF-V7HUX1-F1
#
_cell.length_a   1.000
_cell.length_b   1.000
_cell.length_c   1.000
_cell.angle_alpha   90.00
_cell.angle_beta   90.00
_cell.angle_gamma   90.00
#
_symmetry.space_group_name_H-M   'P 1'
#
loop_
_entity.id
_entity.type
_entity.pdbx_description
1 polymer ?
#
loop_
_entity_poly.entity_id
_entity_poly.type
_entity_poly.pdbx_seq_one_letter_code
_entity_poly.pdbx_strand_id
1 'polypeptide(L)'
;MFQPFWDAHHGDESESDWETRFAETKSGAHRALARSDTTTVLSIVLTRLYTLRNQLIHGGATWSGSVNRGQLRDCSKFLGELVPTLIQVMMDHPNTLWGEACYPVVEV
;
A
#
# COMPACT_ATOMS: atom_id res chain seq x y z
N MET A 1 1.23 -8.04 -5.24
CA MET A 1 2.34 -7.11 -5.52
C MET A 1 3.23 -7.04 -4.31
N PHE A 2 4.54 -6.94 -4.54
CA PHE A 2 5.56 -7.06 -3.50
C PHE A 2 6.84 -6.41 -4.02
N GLN A 3 7.39 -5.41 -3.32
CA GLN A 3 8.59 -4.72 -3.79
C GLN A 3 9.81 -5.67 -3.91
N PRO A 4 10.07 -6.58 -2.95
CA PRO A 4 11.19 -7.54 -3.06
C PRO A 4 11.08 -8.55 -4.20
N PHE A 5 9.96 -8.61 -4.93
CA PHE A 5 9.95 -9.37 -6.18
C PHE A 5 10.71 -8.59 -7.26
N TRP A 6 10.49 -7.27 -7.34
CA TRP A 6 11.08 -6.43 -8.38
C TRP A 6 12.55 -6.15 -8.12
N ASP A 7 12.93 -5.95 -6.87
CA ASP A 7 14.31 -5.69 -6.48
C ASP A 7 15.20 -6.90 -6.86
N ALA A 8 14.76 -8.14 -6.61
CA ALA A 8 15.38 -9.37 -7.09
C ALA A 8 15.49 -9.44 -8.62
N HIS A 9 14.47 -9.00 -9.34
CA HIS A 9 14.45 -8.96 -10.81
C HIS A 9 15.33 -7.85 -11.41
N HIS A 10 15.70 -6.83 -10.64
CA HIS A 10 16.62 -5.77 -11.07
C HIS A 10 18.10 -6.11 -10.82
N GLY A 11 18.40 -7.35 -10.39
CA GLY A 11 19.77 -7.82 -10.17
C GLY A 11 20.32 -7.56 -8.77
N ASP A 12 19.45 -7.22 -7.82
CA ASP A 12 19.82 -7.19 -6.40
C ASP A 12 19.83 -8.63 -5.87
N GLU A 13 20.96 -9.34 -6.04
CA GLU A 13 21.14 -10.76 -5.64
C GLU A 13 20.94 -10.98 -4.12
N SER A 14 20.83 -9.91 -3.32
CA SER A 14 20.48 -9.96 -1.91
C SER A 14 19.05 -10.48 -1.63
N GLU A 15 18.24 -10.68 -2.68
CA GLU A 15 16.82 -11.05 -2.58
C GLU A 15 16.45 -12.45 -3.14
N SER A 16 17.34 -13.43 -3.04
CA SER A 16 17.00 -14.82 -3.41
C SER A 16 15.85 -15.44 -2.61
N ASP A 17 15.38 -14.79 -1.53
CA ASP A 17 14.34 -15.28 -0.62
C ASP A 17 13.00 -14.51 -0.72
N TRP A 18 12.77 -13.75 -1.80
CA TRP A 18 11.54 -12.95 -1.93
C TRP A 18 10.27 -13.81 -1.87
N GLU A 19 10.31 -15.06 -2.36
CA GLU A 19 9.18 -16.00 -2.32
C GLU A 19 8.77 -16.33 -0.88
N THR A 20 9.74 -16.67 -0.02
CA THR A 20 9.50 -16.96 1.39
C THR A 20 8.96 -15.74 2.10
N ARG A 21 9.59 -14.57 1.93
CA ARG A 21 9.12 -13.30 2.51
C ARG A 21 7.71 -12.96 2.04
N PHE A 22 7.38 -13.25 0.78
CA PHE A 22 6.03 -13.04 0.26
C PHE A 22 5.01 -13.98 0.92
N ALA A 23 5.35 -15.26 1.08
CA ALA A 23 4.50 -16.23 1.78
C ALA A 23 4.29 -15.86 3.26
N GLU A 24 5.36 -15.45 3.94
CA GLU A 24 5.34 -15.01 5.33
C GLU A 24 4.48 -13.76 5.52
N THR A 25 4.65 -12.73 4.67
CA THR A 25 3.83 -11.51 4.75
C THR A 25 2.37 -11.78 4.42
N LYS A 26 2.07 -12.69 3.48
CA LYS A 26 0.69 -13.13 3.21
C LYS A 26 0.08 -13.83 4.43
N SER A 27 0.80 -14.79 5.02
CA SER A 27 0.35 -15.49 6.22
C SER A 27 0.19 -14.54 7.41
N GLY A 28 1.12 -13.60 7.57
CA GLY A 28 1.07 -12.52 8.56
C GLY A 28 -0.16 -11.64 8.41
N ALA A 29 -0.50 -11.21 7.19
CA ALA A 29 -1.70 -10.43 6.93
C ALA A 29 -2.98 -11.19 7.31
N HIS A 30 -3.07 -12.49 6.99
CA HIS A 30 -4.22 -13.30 7.40
C HIS A 30 -4.33 -13.45 8.91
N ARG A 31 -3.20 -13.66 9.61
CA ARG A 31 -3.19 -13.72 11.09
C ARG A 31 -3.58 -12.39 11.72
N ALA A 32 -3.07 -11.27 11.20
CA ALA A 32 -3.42 -9.93 11.67
C ALA A 32 -4.92 -9.67 11.50
N LEU A 33 -5.46 -9.98 10.32
CA LEU A 33 -6.89 -9.85 10.04
C LEU A 33 -7.74 -10.72 10.99
N ALA A 34 -7.36 -11.98 11.21
CA ALA A 34 -8.08 -12.89 12.11
C ALA A 34 -8.09 -12.43 13.58
N ARG A 35 -7.10 -11.61 13.98
CA ARG A 35 -6.96 -11.06 15.33
C ARG A 35 -7.50 -9.63 15.45
N SER A 36 -8.09 -9.07 14.40
CA SER A 36 -8.48 -7.67 14.32
C SER A 36 -7.32 -6.70 14.59
N ASP A 37 -6.08 -7.14 14.33
CA ASP A 37 -4.88 -6.29 14.39
C ASP A 37 -4.86 -5.40 13.14
N THR A 38 -5.62 -4.31 13.25
CA THR A 38 -5.88 -3.36 12.17
C THR A 38 -4.59 -2.67 11.73
N THR A 39 -3.72 -2.32 12.68
CA THR A 39 -2.43 -1.66 12.40
C THR A 39 -1.54 -2.52 11.52
N THR A 40 -1.35 -3.80 11.88
CA THR A 40 -0.49 -4.70 11.12
C THR A 40 -1.06 -5.00 9.74
N VAL A 41 -2.36 -5.33 9.64
CA VAL A 41 -2.97 -5.67 8.35
C VAL A 41 -2.95 -4.47 7.40
N LEU A 42 -3.27 -3.26 7.89
CA LEU A 42 -3.21 -2.04 7.09
C LEU A 42 -1.78 -1.73 6.66
N SER A 43 -0.79 -1.87 7.54
CA SER A 43 0.62 -1.63 7.20
C SER A 43 1.08 -2.52 6.03
N ILE A 44 0.72 -3.81 6.06
CA ILE A 44 1.04 -4.75 4.98
C ILE A 44 0.31 -4.37 3.68
N VAL A 45 -0.99 -4.06 3.76
CA VAL A 45 -1.78 -3.69 2.57
C VAL A 45 -1.27 -2.39 1.95
N LEU A 46 -1.05 -1.34 2.75
CA LEU A 46 -0.55 -0.04 2.28
C LEU A 46 0.83 -0.14 1.65
N THR A 47 1.72 -1.01 2.19
CA THR A 47 3.01 -1.30 1.55
C THR A 47 2.83 -1.87 0.14
N ARG A 48 1.86 -2.78 -0.06
CA ARG A 48 1.55 -3.33 -1.39
C ARG A 48 0.94 -2.29 -2.32
N LEU A 49 0.12 -1.38 -1.81
CA LEU A 49 -0.42 -0.25 -2.57
C LEU A 49 0.67 0.72 -3.03
N TYR A 50 1.69 0.95 -2.20
CA TYR A 50 2.82 1.77 -2.58
C TYR A 50 3.58 1.18 -3.78
N THR A 51 3.81 -0.13 -3.79
CA THR A 51 4.34 -0.82 -4.97
C THR A 51 3.42 -0.67 -6.20
N LEU A 52 2.09 -0.71 -6.03
CA LEU A 52 1.15 -0.47 -7.15
C LEU A 52 1.36 0.91 -7.76
N ARG A 53 1.40 1.93 -6.89
CA ARG A 53 1.59 3.31 -7.29
C ARG A 53 2.88 3.43 -8.09
N ASN A 54 3.96 2.83 -7.61
CA ASN A 54 5.24 2.89 -8.31
C ASN A 54 5.14 2.23 -9.70
N GLN A 55 4.43 1.11 -9.84
CA GLN A 55 4.20 0.48 -11.15
C GLN A 55 3.32 1.34 -12.08
N LEU A 56 2.36 2.09 -11.55
CA LEU A 56 1.51 2.98 -12.33
C LEU A 56 2.25 4.22 -12.84
N ILE A 57 3.06 4.84 -11.97
CA ILE A 57 3.73 6.10 -12.27
C ILE A 57 5.05 5.89 -13.01
N HIS A 58 5.78 4.81 -12.68
CA HIS A 58 7.14 4.56 -13.17
C HIS A 58 7.28 3.24 -13.95
N GLY A 59 6.24 2.40 -14.00
CA GLY A 59 6.27 1.12 -14.70
C GLY A 59 5.58 1.16 -16.07
N GLY A 60 5.56 0.00 -16.75
CA GLY A 60 4.96 -0.17 -18.08
C GLY A 60 3.43 -0.28 -18.11
N ALA A 61 2.71 0.28 -17.13
CA ALA A 61 1.26 0.22 -17.08
C ALA A 61 0.62 1.21 -18.07
N THR A 62 0.40 0.79 -19.32
CA THR A 62 -0.15 1.64 -20.39
C THR A 62 -1.67 1.70 -20.38
N TRP A 63 -2.26 2.69 -21.05
CA TRP A 63 -3.71 2.76 -21.29
C TRP A 63 -4.20 1.50 -22.05
N SER A 64 -5.31 0.89 -21.61
CA SER A 64 -5.86 -0.38 -22.15
C SER A 64 -4.96 -1.62 -22.08
N GLY A 65 -3.77 -1.56 -21.45
CA GLY A 65 -2.95 -2.74 -21.19
C GLY A 65 -3.62 -3.72 -20.21
N SER A 66 -3.27 -5.01 -20.26
CA SER A 66 -3.84 -6.05 -19.37
C SER A 66 -3.18 -6.14 -17.99
N VAL A 67 -1.99 -5.56 -17.85
CA VAL A 67 -1.15 -5.66 -16.65
C VAL A 67 -1.80 -4.91 -15.47
N ASN A 68 -1.79 -5.53 -14.29
CA ASN A 68 -2.22 -4.99 -12.99
C ASN A 68 -3.69 -4.51 -12.87
N ARG A 69 -4.57 -4.80 -13.84
CA ARG A 69 -5.98 -4.33 -13.82
C ARG A 69 -6.82 -4.87 -12.67
N GLY A 70 -6.66 -6.16 -12.35
CA GLY A 70 -7.34 -6.76 -11.20
C GLY A 70 -6.92 -6.07 -9.90
N GLN A 71 -5.61 -5.87 -9.72
CA GLN A 71 -5.04 -5.20 -8.56
C GLN A 71 -5.55 -3.76 -8.46
N LEU A 72 -5.56 -3.00 -9.56
CA LEU A 72 -6.08 -1.64 -9.58
C LEU A 72 -7.53 -1.57 -9.14
N ARG A 73 -8.40 -2.41 -9.69
CA ARG A 73 -9.81 -2.45 -9.32
C ARG A 73 -9.98 -2.73 -7.82
N ASP A 74 -9.28 -3.72 -7.29
CA ASP A 74 -9.39 -4.11 -5.88
C ASP A 74 -8.84 -3.01 -4.96
N CYS A 75 -7.74 -2.36 -5.36
CA CYS A 75 -7.14 -1.25 -4.63
C CYS A 75 -8.00 0.00 -4.66
N SER A 76 -8.61 0.35 -5.79
CA SER A 76 -9.56 1.46 -5.90
C SER A 76 -10.78 1.24 -5.02
N LYS A 77 -11.32 0.00 -4.98
CA LYS A 77 -12.43 -0.32 -4.06
C LYS A 77 -12.01 -0.15 -2.60
N PHE A 78 -10.86 -0.70 -2.22
CA PHE A 78 -10.34 -0.58 -0.86
C PHE A 78 -10.10 0.87 -0.43
N LEU A 79 -9.43 1.68 -1.26
CA LEU A 79 -9.19 3.10 -0.98
C LEU A 79 -10.48 3.92 -0.95
N GLY A 80 -11.49 3.53 -1.74
CA GLY A 80 -12.82 4.13 -1.72
C GLY A 80 -13.53 4.01 -0.37
N GLU A 81 -13.18 3.02 0.45
CA GLU A 81 -13.69 2.88 1.82
C GLU A 81 -12.71 3.45 2.87
N LEU A 82 -11.40 3.20 2.69
CA LEU A 82 -10.39 3.61 3.66
C LEU A 82 -10.24 5.14 3.75
N VAL A 83 -10.14 5.83 2.61
CA VAL A 83 -9.84 7.28 2.59
C VAL A 83 -10.95 8.09 3.26
N PRO A 84 -12.25 7.89 2.95
CA PRO A 84 -13.32 8.58 3.66
C PRO A 84 -13.31 8.28 5.17
N THR A 85 -13.03 7.03 5.55
CA THR A 85 -12.94 6.63 6.97
C THR A 85 -11.81 7.37 7.69
N LEU A 86 -10.63 7.46 7.08
CA LEU A 86 -9.51 8.21 7.64
C LEU A 86 -9.83 9.70 7.78
N ILE A 87 -10.43 10.31 6.76
CA ILE A 87 -10.85 11.72 6.80
C ILE A 87 -11.84 11.95 7.94
N GLN A 88 -12.84 11.07 8.09
CA GLN A 88 -13.81 11.18 9.18
C GLN A 88 -13.13 11.12 10.55
N VAL A 89 -12.21 10.17 10.75
CA VAL A 89 -11.45 10.04 12.02
C VAL A 89 -10.63 11.30 12.31
N MET A 90 -10.01 11.90 11.28
CA MET A 90 -9.27 13.16 11.43
C MET A 90 -10.19 14.33 11.80
N MET A 91 -11.36 14.42 11.17
CA MET A 91 -12.37 15.45 11.46
C MET A 91 -12.95 15.34 12.86
N ASP A 92 -13.15 14.11 13.36
CA ASP A 92 -13.69 13.85 14.70
C ASP A 92 -12.67 14.17 15.81
N HIS A 93 -11.37 14.22 15.48
CA HIS A 93 -10.29 14.50 16.43
C HIS A 93 -9.35 15.62 15.91
N PRO A 94 -9.85 16.87 15.77
CA PRO A 94 -9.10 17.96 15.15
C PRO A 94 -7.90 18.42 15.97
N ASN A 95 -7.89 18.15 17.28
CA ASN A 95 -6.82 18.56 18.20
C ASN A 95 -5.72 17.49 18.35
N THR A 96 -5.84 16.34 17.69
CA THR A 96 -4.81 15.29 17.70
C THR A 96 -3.61 15.73 16.86
N LEU A 97 -2.40 15.42 17.32
CA LEU A 97 -1.18 15.60 16.53
C LEU A 97 -1.13 14.54 15.42
N TRP A 98 -1.59 14.89 14.23
CA TRP A 98 -1.58 14.02 13.04
C TRP A 98 -0.24 14.01 12.29
N GLY A 99 0.72 14.81 12.74
CA GLY A 99 2.01 15.05 12.07
C GLY A 99 2.02 16.38 11.33
N GLU A 100 3.19 16.76 10.81
CA GLU A 100 3.32 17.96 9.97
C GLU A 100 2.73 17.70 8.59
N ALA A 101 2.00 18.69 8.06
CA ALA A 101 1.49 18.61 6.70
C ALA A 101 2.67 18.59 5.72
N CYS A 102 2.75 17.56 4.86
CA CYS A 102 3.76 17.51 3.79
C CYS A 102 3.67 18.71 2.82
N TYR A 103 2.48 19.33 2.73
CA TYR A 103 2.19 20.52 1.96
C TYR A 103 1.46 21.51 2.88
N PRO A 104 2.18 22.34 3.65
CA PRO A 104 1.56 23.27 4.59
C PRO A 104 0.81 24.38 3.83
N VAL A 105 -0.13 25.02 4.53
CA VAL A 105 -0.77 26.25 4.03
C VAL A 105 0.29 27.34 3.93
N VAL A 106 0.39 27.94 2.75
CA VAL A 106 1.26 29.11 2.51
C VAL A 106 0.36 30.33 2.41
N GLU A 107 0.57 31.32 3.27
CA GLU A 107 -0.04 32.63 3.10
C GLU A 107 0.62 33.32 1.90
N VAL A 108 -0.20 33.78 0.96
CA VAL A 108 0.23 34.53 -0.23
C VAL A 108 -0.12 35.99 -0.04
#